data_AF-A0A1Q8G8W6-F1
#
_entry.id   AF-A0A1Q8G8W6-F1
#
_cell.length_a   1.000
_cell.length_b   1.000
_cell.length_c   1.000
_cell.angle_alpha   90.00
_cell.angle_beta   90.00
_cell.angle_gamma   90.00
#
_symmetry.space_group_name_H-M   'P 1'
#
loop_
_entity.id
_entity.type
_entity.pdbx_description
1 polymer ?
#
loop_
_entity_poly.entity_id
_entity_poly.type
_entity_poly.pdbx_seq_one_letter_code
_entity_poly.pdbx_strand_id
1 'polypeptide(L)'
;MKSVKGKITLIDRLAFAFFGAVSSFVTGTLIYAVVAYVITEFNNGVLPPFYPVFVFTVSMSVLGFVTANDYIFRILTGLWRLLGNVGNGIGP
;
A
#
# COMPACT_ATOMS: atom_id res chain seq x y z
N MET A 1 16.36 14.62 23.95
CA MET A 1 16.99 13.92 22.81
C MET A 1 16.60 14.65 21.53
N LYS A 2 17.55 15.27 20.82
CA LYS A 2 17.26 15.89 19.52
C LYS A 2 16.89 14.78 18.54
N SER A 3 15.62 14.76 18.11
CA SER A 3 15.16 13.88 17.04
C SER A 3 15.95 14.24 15.78
N VAL A 4 16.95 13.41 15.46
CA VAL A 4 17.60 13.44 14.17
C VAL A 4 16.58 12.89 13.20
N LYS A 5 15.78 13.78 12.59
CA LYS A 5 15.01 13.45 11.39
C LYS A 5 16.03 13.07 10.31
N GLY A 6 16.35 11.78 10.24
CA GLY A 6 17.17 11.24 9.17
C GLY A 6 16.50 11.60 7.84
N LYS A 7 17.22 12.29 6.96
CA LYS A 7 16.76 12.51 5.58
C LYS A 7 16.60 11.13 4.95
N ILE A 8 15.37 10.70 4.68
CA ILE A 8 15.12 9.49 3.90
C ILE A 8 15.73 9.71 2.51
N THR A 9 16.70 8.89 2.16
CA THR A 9 17.42 8.98 0.89
C THR A 9 16.61 8.35 -0.25
N LEU A 10 16.97 8.63 -1.51
CA LEU A 10 16.33 8.00 -2.67
C LEU A 10 16.45 6.47 -2.62
N ILE A 11 17.57 5.96 -2.10
CA ILE A 11 17.85 4.54 -1.95
C ILE A 11 16.89 3.89 -0.96
N ASP A 12 16.61 4.56 0.18
CA ASP A 12 15.64 4.07 1.16
C ASP A 12 14.24 3.96 0.53
N ARG A 13 13.86 4.90 -0.32
CA ARG A 13 12.56 4.89 -1.03
C ARG A 13 12.46 3.74 -2.01
N LEU A 14 13.52 3.49 -2.76
CA LEU A 14 13.63 2.33 -3.66
C LEU A 14 13.56 1.01 -2.87
N ALA A 15 14.21 0.94 -1.72
CA ALA A 15 14.15 -0.23 -0.84
C ALA A 15 12.72 -0.47 -0.33
N PHE A 16 12.04 0.57 0.18
CA PHE A 16 10.64 0.47 0.62
C PHE A 16 9.69 0.07 -0.51
N ALA A 17 9.89 0.63 -1.71
CA ALA A 17 9.13 0.25 -2.89
C ALA A 17 9.35 -1.23 -3.25
N PHE A 18 10.60 -1.69 -3.22
CA PHE A 18 10.98 -3.06 -3.51
C PHE A 18 10.40 -4.04 -2.48
N PHE A 19 10.54 -3.78 -1.18
CA PHE A 19 9.96 -4.63 -0.14
C PHE A 19 8.42 -4.62 -0.19
N GLY A 20 7.81 -3.47 -0.49
CA GLY A 20 6.37 -3.37 -0.75
C GLY A 20 5.93 -4.22 -1.95
N ALA A 21 6.69 -4.17 -3.05
CA ALA A 21 6.47 -4.98 -4.24
C ALA A 21 6.53 -6.47 -3.93
N VAL A 22 7.61 -6.92 -3.27
CA VAL A 22 7.81 -8.34 -2.96
C VAL A 22 6.72 -8.84 -2.01
N SER A 23 6.42 -8.10 -0.94
CA SER A 23 5.37 -8.47 0.01
C SER A 23 4.00 -8.57 -0.67
N SER A 24 3.62 -7.54 -1.43
CA SER A 24 2.33 -7.53 -2.15
C SER A 24 2.24 -8.58 -3.25
N PHE A 25 3.34 -8.92 -3.93
CA PHE A 25 3.37 -10.02 -4.88
C PHE A 25 3.13 -11.37 -4.21
N VAL A 26 3.81 -11.64 -3.09
CA VAL A 26 3.61 -12.89 -2.34
C VAL A 26 2.17 -12.98 -1.83
N THR A 27 1.67 -11.92 -1.20
CA THR A 27 0.28 -11.88 -0.71
C THR A 27 -0.74 -12.01 -1.84
N GLY A 28 -0.57 -11.26 -2.93
CA GLY A 28 -1.47 -11.31 -4.09
C GLY A 28 -1.47 -12.68 -4.76
N THR A 29 -0.31 -13.32 -4.87
CA THR A 29 -0.18 -14.68 -5.42
C THR A 29 -0.85 -15.72 -4.52
N LEU A 30 -0.72 -15.61 -3.20
CA LEU A 30 -1.39 -16.50 -2.25
C LEU A 30 -2.91 -16.36 -2.34
N ILE A 31 -3.43 -15.13 -2.35
CA ILE A 31 -4.87 -14.86 -2.51
C ILE A 31 -5.34 -15.39 -3.86
N TYR A 32 -4.58 -15.15 -4.93
CA TYR A 32 -4.90 -15.66 -6.26
C TYR A 32 -4.94 -17.19 -6.27
N ALA A 33 -4.01 -17.89 -5.64
CA ALA A 33 -4.02 -19.35 -5.58
C ALA A 33 -5.29 -19.87 -4.90
N VAL A 34 -5.74 -19.24 -3.82
CA VAL A 34 -7.00 -19.59 -3.13
C VAL A 34 -8.21 -19.31 -4.04
N VAL A 35 -8.27 -18.13 -4.65
CA VAL A 35 -9.37 -17.75 -5.55
C VAL A 35 -9.40 -18.63 -6.79
N ALA A 36 -8.24 -18.93 -7.36
CA ALA A 36 -8.09 -19.82 -8.51
C ALA A 36 -8.55 -21.22 -8.15
N TYR A 37 -8.14 -21.78 -7.01
CA TYR A 37 -8.62 -23.08 -6.55
C TYR A 37 -10.15 -23.13 -6.48
N VAL A 38 -10.76 -22.14 -5.80
CA VAL A 38 -12.23 -22.07 -5.65
C VAL A 38 -12.90 -21.93 -7.02
N ILE A 39 -12.50 -20.95 -7.84
CA ILE A 39 -13.15 -20.71 -9.14
C ILE A 39 -12.97 -21.92 -10.08
N THR A 40 -11.81 -22.56 -10.07
CA THR A 40 -11.52 -23.71 -10.94
C THR A 40 -12.40 -24.91 -10.57
N GLU A 41 -12.65 -25.14 -9.27
CA GLU A 41 -13.58 -26.17 -8.78
C GLU A 41 -15.03 -25.91 -9.18
N PHE A 42 -15.48 -24.64 -9.19
CA PHE A 42 -16.88 -24.29 -9.48
C PHE A 42 -17.18 -23.92 -10.94
N ASN A 43 -16.18 -23.59 -11.75
CA ASN A 43 -16.32 -23.15 -13.16
C ASN A 43 -15.59 -24.08 -14.15
N ASN A 44 -15.65 -25.39 -13.97
CA ASN A 44 -15.17 -26.39 -14.95
C ASN A 44 -13.72 -26.17 -15.42
N GLY A 45 -12.79 -25.81 -14.53
CA GLY A 45 -11.39 -25.68 -14.90
C GLY A 45 -10.97 -24.31 -15.47
N VAL A 46 -11.87 -23.32 -15.52
CA VAL A 46 -11.52 -21.97 -15.99
C VAL A 46 -10.69 -21.24 -14.95
N LEU A 47 -9.40 -21.06 -15.23
CA LEU A 47 -8.50 -20.26 -14.39
C LEU A 47 -8.85 -18.77 -14.47
N PRO A 48 -9.00 -18.08 -13.33
CA PRO A 48 -9.19 -16.64 -13.32
C PRO A 48 -7.92 -15.93 -13.83
N PRO A 49 -8.05 -14.74 -14.44
CA PRO A 49 -6.90 -14.00 -14.98
C PRO A 49 -5.91 -13.59 -13.87
N PHE A 50 -4.61 -13.72 -14.12
CA PHE A 50 -3.54 -13.37 -13.16
C PHE A 50 -3.23 -11.85 -13.10
N TYR A 51 -3.67 -11.08 -14.10
CA TYR A 51 -3.44 -9.63 -14.20
C TYR A 51 -3.75 -8.83 -12.91
N PRO A 52 -4.80 -9.12 -12.11
CA PRO A 52 -5.05 -8.41 -10.86
C PRO A 52 -3.91 -8.50 -9.84
N VAL A 53 -3.16 -9.61 -9.80
CA VAL A 53 -1.99 -9.77 -8.92
C VAL A 53 -0.90 -8.79 -9.32
N PHE A 54 -0.61 -8.70 -10.62
CA PHE A 54 0.38 -7.78 -11.15
C PHE A 54 0.00 -6.31 -10.85
N VAL A 55 -1.25 -5.93 -11.09
CA VAL A 55 -1.73 -4.57 -10.80
C VAL A 55 -1.60 -4.26 -9.30
N PHE A 56 -2.01 -5.18 -8.42
CA PHE A 56 -1.89 -5.01 -6.98
C PHE A 56 -0.43 -4.83 -6.54
N THR A 57 0.49 -5.63 -7.08
CA THR A 57 1.92 -5.52 -6.81
C THR A 57 2.49 -4.18 -7.23
N VAL A 58 2.18 -3.72 -8.45
CA VAL A 58 2.64 -2.42 -8.95
C VAL A 58 2.07 -1.29 -8.10
N SER A 59 0.77 -1.33 -7.77
CA SER A 59 0.14 -0.33 -6.91
C SER A 59 0.81 -0.24 -5.54
N MET A 60 1.10 -1.38 -4.90
CA MET A 60 1.78 -1.41 -3.60
C MET A 60 3.24 -0.98 -3.67
N SER A 61 3.91 -1.21 -4.81
CA SER A 61 5.27 -0.70 -5.06
C SER A 61 5.28 0.83 -5.12
N VAL A 62 4.34 1.41 -5.88
CA VAL A 62 4.16 2.87 -5.94
C VAL A 62 3.78 3.41 -4.57
N LEU A 63 2.88 2.74 -3.85
CA LEU A 63 2.49 3.15 -2.51
C LEU A 63 3.70 3.13 -1.57
N GLY A 64 4.49 2.06 -1.53
CA GLY A 64 5.71 1.96 -0.73
C GLY A 64 6.71 3.07 -1.04
N PHE A 65 6.94 3.36 -2.33
CA PHE A 65 7.80 4.46 -2.77
C PHE A 65 7.31 5.83 -2.28
N VAL A 66 5.99 6.07 -2.40
CA VAL A 66 5.36 7.33 -1.99
C VAL A 66 5.24 7.44 -0.47
N THR A 67 5.15 6.33 0.27
CA THR A 67 5.03 6.31 1.74
C THR A 67 6.37 6.61 2.42
N ALA A 68 7.47 6.17 1.80
CA ALA A 68 8.82 6.58 2.15
C ALA A 68 9.11 8.06 1.79
N ASN A 69 8.21 8.70 1.04
CA ASN A 69 8.20 10.14 0.89
C ASN A 69 7.35 10.71 2.05
N ASP A 70 7.88 11.67 2.81
CA ASP A 70 7.16 12.38 3.91
C ASP A 70 5.79 12.95 3.47
N TYR A 71 5.47 12.90 2.18
CA TYR A 71 4.23 13.29 1.53
C TYR A 71 2.99 12.56 2.07
N ILE A 72 3.01 11.23 2.25
CA ILE A 72 1.84 10.51 2.80
C ILE A 72 1.63 10.88 4.26
N PHE A 73 2.69 10.97 5.06
CA PHE A 73 2.58 11.45 6.44
C PHE A 73 2.11 12.90 6.51
N ARG A 74 2.52 13.77 5.59
CA ARG A 74 2.02 15.15 5.46
C ARG A 74 0.55 15.23 5.06
N ILE A 75 0.11 14.40 4.12
CA ILE A 75 -1.29 14.32 3.71
C ILE A 75 -2.13 13.76 4.85
N LEU A 76 -1.70 12.67 5.49
CA LEU A 76 -2.39 12.08 6.64
C LEU A 76 -2.44 13.05 7.82
N THR A 77 -1.35 13.76 8.13
CA THR A 77 -1.39 14.82 9.17
C THR A 77 -2.22 16.03 8.74
N GLY A 78 -2.27 16.35 7.44
CA GLY A 78 -3.15 17.37 6.88
C GLY A 78 -4.62 16.99 7.03
N LEU A 79 -4.99 15.78 6.64
CA LEU A 79 -6.33 15.21 6.81
C LEU A 79 -6.68 15.08 8.29
N TRP A 80 -5.75 14.68 9.15
CA TRP A 80 -5.94 14.60 10.59
C TRP A 80 -6.18 15.98 11.23
N ARG A 81 -5.47 17.01 10.76
CA ARG A 81 -5.73 18.41 11.17
C ARG A 81 -7.05 18.94 10.64
N LEU A 82 -7.45 18.57 9.42
CA LEU A 82 -8.76 18.93 8.88
C LEU A 82 -9.88 18.26 9.67
N LEU A 83 -9.77 16.97 9.96
CA LEU A 83 -10.70 16.23 10.82
C LEU A 83 -10.74 16.78 12.25
N GLY A 84 -9.58 17.12 12.82
CA GLY A 84 -9.48 17.75 14.14
C GLY A 84 -10.08 19.17 14.18
N ASN A 85 -9.97 19.95 13.10
CA ASN A 85 -10.62 21.26 12.98
C ASN A 85 -12.14 21.14 12.75
N VAL A 86 -12.61 20.08 12.11
CA VAL A 86 -14.04 19.78 12.00
C VAL A 86 -14.60 19.31 13.36
N GLY A 87 -13.82 18.54 14.13
CA GLY A 87 -14.16 18.14 15.51
C GLY A 87 -14.16 19.30 16.52
N ASN A 88 -13.37 20.36 16.27
CA ASN A 88 -13.36 21.61 17.06
C ASN A 88 -14.31 22.70 16.51
N GLY A 89 -15.08 22.41 15.46
CA GLY A 89 -16.06 23.34 14.86
C GLY A 89 -17.46 23.27 15.47
N ILE A 90 -17.67 22.42 16.48
CA ILE A 90 -18.90 22.38 17.30
C ILE A 90 -18.50 22.79 18.72
N GLY A 91 -18.54 24.10 18.98
CA GLY A 91 -18.41 24.65 20.33
C GLY A 91 -17.75 26.02 20.38
N PRO A 92 -18.48 27.10 20.74
CA PRO A 92 -17.89 28.16 21.57
C PRO A 92 -17.29 27.61 22.88
#